data_AF-A0A562XMB0-F1
#
_entry.id   AF-A0A562XMB0-F1
#
_cell.length_a   1.000
_cell.length_b   1.000
_cell.length_c   1.000
_cell.angle_alpha   90.00
_cell.angle_beta   90.00
_cell.angle_gamma   90.00
#
_symmetry.space_group_name_H-M   'P 1'
#
loop_
_entity.id
_entity.type
_entity.pdbx_description
1 polymer ?
#
loop_
_entity_poly.entity_id
_entity_poly.type
_entity_poly.pdbx_seq_one_letter_code
_entity_poly.pdbx_strand_id
1 'polypeptide(L)'
;MIFDKQTIKIVNQCLDTLVIGVRCFDANIINGTYANLLKEIRLLKENAKQIKTFGEKFVKSDLNLGFGDFFVSSRASNDYLAYVKNNDISVYFANANSISNRYHLKIEFRSKFLLQFGHKKAYDYVEKFIQRIFLTRYEVFILRFDLATDVAGVMFQTDDLLRFQTLRKVAKYTDIKDFLIDDIDKELNLDMKSTDGLNYSRYLKTDGFSFGKSPFMFRIYDKLKQISQKQISTLIMLKWQMNGFNPEVHKSVFRFESEIHRPIFRKFVKDIVFPNDNYKNEVEFLFANLGFFWRYSLGFVKWYDLKDEEISNINSNKLARTSIYNYYKKCETDLNRFDLWAFINRFEDDTLTNLQKSELISKIDMIKAKNALKSFISATYSNVGYDLNAFINVFNETKRDLEEEGLTLHEYGLIKVCGRFVDTERKLNKQGIKGSNHYKPVIEENILDIYNLFSDLKYNLKTKNDNYYTLKSTLDILHNIYKGIY
;
A
#
# COMPACT_ATOMS: atom_id res chain seq x y z
N MET A 1 -23.63 -19.90 6.22
CA MET A 1 -24.05 -18.62 5.63
C MET A 1 -22.82 -17.78 5.31
N ILE A 2 -22.61 -17.46 4.03
CA ILE A 2 -21.39 -16.86 3.48
C ILE A 2 -21.35 -15.32 3.56
N PHE A 3 -22.48 -14.69 3.85
CA PHE A 3 -22.59 -13.25 4.08
C PHE A 3 -23.76 -12.96 4.99
N ASP A 4 -23.72 -11.82 5.67
CA ASP A 4 -24.88 -11.25 6.34
C ASP A 4 -25.32 -10.00 5.57
N LYS A 5 -26.57 -10.02 5.07
CA LYS A 5 -27.14 -8.95 4.23
C LYS A 5 -27.18 -7.60 4.96
N GLN A 6 -27.19 -7.60 6.29
CA GLN A 6 -27.23 -6.37 7.09
C GLN A 6 -25.85 -5.73 7.29
N THR A 7 -24.78 -6.52 7.19
CA THR A 7 -23.41 -6.09 7.52
C THR A 7 -22.43 -6.15 6.34
N ILE A 8 -22.83 -6.76 5.22
CA ILE A 8 -22.01 -6.80 4.00
C ILE A 8 -21.74 -5.39 3.46
N LYS A 9 -20.48 -5.08 3.17
CA LYS A 9 -20.09 -3.74 2.72
C LYS A 9 -18.85 -3.75 1.83
N ILE A 10 -18.87 -2.94 0.77
CA ILE A 10 -17.66 -2.61 0.02
C ILE A 10 -16.85 -1.60 0.84
N VAL A 11 -15.62 -1.97 1.21
CA VAL A 11 -14.75 -1.14 2.08
C VAL A 11 -13.55 -0.57 1.34
N ASN A 12 -13.28 -1.05 0.12
CA ASN A 12 -12.31 -0.45 -0.79
C ASN A 12 -12.58 -0.93 -2.23
N GLN A 13 -12.35 -0.04 -3.20
CA GLN A 13 -12.16 -0.35 -4.61
C GLN A 13 -10.93 0.42 -5.05
N CYS A 14 -10.05 -0.21 -5.83
CA CYS A 14 -8.83 0.45 -6.27
C CYS A 14 -8.15 -0.22 -7.46
N LEU A 15 -7.32 0.55 -8.16
CA LEU A 15 -6.21 0.03 -8.95
C LEU A 15 -5.09 -0.40 -7.99
N ASP A 16 -4.92 -1.70 -7.77
CA ASP A 16 -3.98 -2.26 -6.79
C ASP A 16 -2.55 -2.38 -7.35
N THR A 17 -2.41 -2.61 -8.65
CA THR A 17 -1.11 -2.65 -9.34
C THR A 17 -1.24 -2.04 -10.72
N LEU A 18 -0.21 -1.29 -11.15
CA LEU A 18 -0.07 -0.77 -12.50
C LEU A 18 1.35 -1.01 -12.98
N VAL A 19 1.50 -1.63 -14.15
CA VAL A 19 2.78 -1.87 -14.80
C VAL A 19 2.74 -1.27 -16.19
N ILE A 20 3.68 -0.36 -16.46
CA ILE A 20 3.81 0.31 -17.75
C ILE A 20 5.17 0.01 -18.40
N GLY A 21 5.17 0.03 -19.72
CA GLY A 21 6.37 0.02 -20.56
C GLY A 21 6.53 1.38 -21.19
N VAL A 22 7.75 1.90 -21.22
CA VAL A 22 8.07 3.21 -21.80
C VAL A 22 9.07 3.02 -22.93
N ARG A 23 8.77 3.57 -24.09
CA ARG A 23 9.66 3.56 -25.25
C ARG A 23 10.00 4.98 -25.67
N CYS A 24 11.28 5.33 -25.64
CA CYS A 24 11.77 6.53 -26.30
C CYS A 24 11.84 6.28 -27.81
N PHE A 25 11.41 7.26 -28.61
CA PHE A 25 11.47 7.21 -30.07
C PHE A 25 12.53 8.18 -30.65
N ASP A 26 13.26 8.90 -29.80
CA ASP A 26 14.33 9.83 -30.21
C ASP A 26 15.71 9.20 -30.00
N ALA A 27 16.43 8.97 -31.11
CA ALA A 27 17.74 8.34 -31.10
C ALA A 27 18.81 9.18 -30.39
N ASN A 28 18.71 10.51 -30.39
CA ASN A 28 19.69 11.39 -29.73
C ASN A 28 19.57 11.27 -28.22
N ILE A 29 18.34 11.19 -27.70
CA ILE A 29 18.08 10.99 -26.27
C ILE A 29 18.56 9.59 -25.84
N ILE A 30 18.31 8.56 -26.65
CA ILE A 30 18.75 7.19 -26.38
C ILE A 30 20.28 7.11 -26.30
N ASN A 31 20.99 7.66 -27.29
CA ASN A 31 22.45 7.60 -27.38
C ASN A 31 23.16 8.63 -26.49
N GLY A 32 22.44 9.64 -25.98
CA GLY A 32 22.94 10.68 -25.10
C GLY A 32 22.53 10.46 -23.63
N THR A 33 21.49 11.16 -23.19
CA THR A 33 21.03 11.20 -21.79
C THR A 33 20.76 9.81 -21.23
N TYR A 34 20.04 8.96 -21.96
CA TYR A 34 19.70 7.62 -21.49
C TYR A 34 20.93 6.72 -21.40
N ALA A 35 21.80 6.71 -22.42
CA ALA A 35 23.04 5.95 -22.40
C ALA A 35 23.96 6.36 -21.24
N ASN A 36 24.03 7.65 -20.91
CA ASN A 36 24.81 8.13 -19.77
C ASN A 36 24.20 7.68 -18.43
N LEU A 37 22.88 7.76 -18.28
CA LEU A 37 22.19 7.22 -17.11
C LEU A 37 22.43 5.71 -16.96
N LEU A 38 22.41 4.94 -18.05
CA LEU A 38 22.72 3.51 -18.01
C LEU A 38 24.17 3.22 -17.57
N LYS A 39 25.14 4.06 -17.94
CA LYS A 39 26.53 3.93 -17.48
C LYS A 39 26.62 4.14 -15.96
N GLU A 40 25.96 5.16 -15.43
CA GLU A 40 25.89 5.41 -13.99
C GLU A 40 25.23 4.26 -13.24
N ILE A 41 24.08 3.79 -13.73
CA ILE A 41 23.37 2.65 -13.11
C ILE A 41 24.22 1.37 -13.13
N ARG A 42 24.98 1.13 -14.21
CA ARG A 42 25.93 -0.01 -14.27
C ARG A 42 27.00 0.10 -13.19
N LEU A 43 27.59 1.28 -13.02
CA LEU A 43 28.60 1.51 -11.98
C LEU A 43 28.01 1.26 -10.59
N LEU A 44 26.84 1.82 -10.30
CA LEU A 44 26.14 1.62 -9.02
C LEU A 44 25.78 0.15 -8.77
N LYS A 45 25.37 -0.57 -9.82
CA LYS A 45 25.12 -2.02 -9.76
C LYS A 45 26.38 -2.82 -9.44
N GLU A 46 27.51 -2.51 -10.08
CA GLU A 46 28.78 -3.16 -9.75
C GLU A 46 29.20 -2.87 -8.31
N ASN A 47 29.04 -1.63 -7.84
CA ASN A 47 29.27 -1.27 -6.43
C ASN A 47 28.38 -2.08 -5.48
N ALA A 48 27.09 -2.26 -5.82
CA ALA A 48 26.17 -3.07 -5.04
C ALA A 48 26.60 -4.55 -4.95
N LYS A 49 27.23 -5.10 -6.00
CA LYS A 49 27.74 -6.48 -5.97
C LYS A 49 28.90 -6.66 -5.00
N GLN A 50 29.71 -5.62 -4.77
CA GLN A 50 30.88 -5.66 -3.88
C GLN A 50 30.52 -5.68 -2.39
N ILE A 51 29.28 -5.34 -2.03
CA ILE A 51 28.81 -5.38 -0.63
C ILE A 51 28.85 -6.82 -0.11
N LYS A 52 29.57 -7.09 1.00
CA LYS A 52 29.74 -8.44 1.54
C LYS A 52 28.67 -8.78 2.58
N THR A 53 27.42 -8.90 2.14
CA THR A 53 26.28 -9.33 2.97
C THR A 53 25.45 -10.41 2.28
N PHE A 54 24.73 -11.22 3.07
CA PHE A 54 23.75 -12.19 2.58
C PHE A 54 22.46 -11.48 2.15
N GLY A 55 21.86 -11.91 1.02
CA GLY A 55 20.60 -11.35 0.50
C GLY A 55 20.77 -10.48 -0.75
N GLU A 56 19.70 -9.75 -1.11
CA GLU A 56 19.75 -8.79 -2.21
C GLU A 56 20.48 -7.51 -1.74
N LYS A 57 21.51 -7.13 -2.49
CA LYS A 57 22.40 -6.02 -2.15
C LYS A 57 21.99 -4.78 -2.92
N PHE A 58 21.98 -3.64 -2.25
CA PHE A 58 21.55 -2.37 -2.82
C PHE A 58 22.54 -1.24 -2.53
N VAL A 59 22.64 -0.29 -3.46
CA VAL A 59 23.28 1.01 -3.24
C VAL A 59 22.21 2.10 -3.36
N LYS A 60 22.23 3.07 -2.46
CA LYS A 60 21.35 4.24 -2.54
C LYS A 60 21.93 5.28 -3.50
N SER A 61 21.10 5.84 -4.36
CA SER A 61 21.44 6.97 -5.23
C SER A 61 20.17 7.72 -5.64
N ASP A 62 20.21 9.05 -5.71
CA ASP A 62 19.15 9.86 -6.31
C ASP A 62 19.11 9.74 -7.86
N LEU A 63 20.10 9.08 -8.46
CA LEU A 63 20.31 8.99 -9.92
C LEU A 63 20.38 10.37 -10.62
N ASN A 64 20.56 11.45 -9.83
CA ASN A 64 20.44 12.84 -10.25
C ASN A 64 19.10 13.17 -10.95
N LEU A 65 18.01 12.47 -10.57
CA LEU A 65 16.69 12.69 -11.14
C LEU A 65 15.82 13.62 -10.28
N GLY A 66 16.20 13.87 -9.02
CA GLY A 66 15.46 14.73 -8.09
C GLY A 66 14.19 14.08 -7.52
N PHE A 67 14.19 12.75 -7.41
CA PHE A 67 13.06 11.95 -6.91
C PHE A 67 13.37 11.25 -5.57
N GLY A 68 14.51 11.59 -4.97
CA GLY A 68 14.99 11.00 -3.72
C GLY A 68 15.75 9.70 -3.97
N ASP A 69 16.21 9.10 -2.87
CA ASP A 69 17.06 7.92 -2.96
C ASP A 69 16.31 6.71 -3.54
N PHE A 70 16.87 6.18 -4.62
CA PHE A 70 16.57 4.86 -5.13
C PHE A 70 17.60 3.85 -4.64
N PHE A 71 17.12 2.64 -4.37
CA PHE A 71 17.93 1.45 -4.17
C PHE A 71 18.21 0.78 -5.51
N VAL A 72 19.46 0.84 -5.96
CA VAL A 72 19.96 0.15 -7.16
C VAL A 72 20.39 -1.25 -6.76
N SER A 73 19.75 -2.28 -7.34
CA SER A 73 20.04 -3.68 -7.01
C SER A 73 21.31 -4.18 -7.68
N SER A 74 22.04 -5.04 -6.98
CA SER A 74 23.14 -5.84 -7.51
C SER A 74 22.69 -6.84 -8.60
N ARG A 75 21.39 -7.20 -8.63
CA ARG A 75 20.81 -8.16 -9.57
C ARG A 75 20.16 -7.46 -10.76
N ALA A 76 20.27 -8.10 -11.92
CA ALA A 76 19.33 -7.86 -13.02
C ALA A 76 18.03 -8.62 -12.73
N SER A 77 16.93 -8.17 -13.33
CA SER A 77 15.67 -8.91 -13.31
C SER A 77 15.24 -9.19 -14.74
N ASN A 78 15.11 -10.47 -15.09
CA ASN A 78 14.84 -10.94 -16.44
C ASN A 78 15.86 -10.36 -17.44
N ASP A 79 15.39 -9.90 -18.61
CA ASP A 79 16.21 -9.34 -19.68
C ASP A 79 16.56 -7.85 -19.51
N TYR A 80 16.30 -7.26 -18.34
CA TYR A 80 16.62 -5.86 -18.05
C TYR A 80 18.03 -5.77 -17.45
N LEU A 81 18.77 -4.75 -17.90
CA LEU A 81 20.15 -4.51 -17.48
C LEU A 81 20.24 -4.25 -15.97
N ALA A 82 19.29 -3.48 -15.44
CA ALA A 82 19.28 -3.07 -14.05
C ALA A 82 17.86 -3.00 -13.49
N TYR A 83 17.78 -3.23 -12.18
CA TYR A 83 16.58 -3.07 -11.37
C TYR A 83 16.85 -2.02 -10.30
N VAL A 84 15.97 -1.04 -10.23
CA VAL A 84 16.06 0.09 -9.31
C VAL A 84 14.71 0.29 -8.64
N LYS A 85 14.69 0.58 -7.35
CA LYS A 85 13.44 0.69 -6.60
C LYS A 85 13.51 1.79 -5.54
N ASN A 86 12.47 2.59 -5.38
CA ASN A 86 12.29 3.43 -4.18
C ASN A 86 11.09 2.90 -3.37
N ASN A 87 10.46 3.71 -2.51
CA ASN A 87 9.26 3.27 -1.78
C ASN A 87 7.99 3.21 -2.65
N ASP A 88 7.98 3.95 -3.76
CA ASP A 88 6.79 4.22 -4.55
C ASP A 88 6.72 3.34 -5.81
N ILE A 89 7.86 3.20 -6.50
CA ILE A 89 7.98 2.52 -7.78
C ILE A 89 9.18 1.58 -7.86
N SER A 90 9.04 0.61 -8.75
CA SER A 90 10.07 -0.31 -9.20
C SER A 90 10.32 -0.08 -10.68
N VAL A 91 11.58 0.17 -11.06
CA VAL A 91 11.99 0.54 -12.42
C VAL A 91 13.01 -0.46 -12.94
N TYR A 92 12.76 -0.96 -14.15
CA TYR A 92 13.65 -1.87 -14.86
C TYR A 92 14.18 -1.17 -16.11
N PHE A 93 15.50 -1.08 -16.22
CA PHE A 93 16.19 -0.38 -17.30
C PHE A 93 16.71 -1.36 -18.34
N ALA A 94 16.33 -1.20 -19.60
CA ALA A 94 16.78 -2.05 -20.69
C ALA A 94 17.97 -1.44 -21.42
N ASN A 95 18.88 -2.28 -21.92
CA ASN A 95 19.85 -1.84 -22.92
C ASN A 95 19.24 -1.96 -24.32
N ALA A 96 18.23 -1.14 -24.63
CA ALA A 96 17.47 -1.17 -25.87
C ALA A 96 17.84 0.03 -26.77
N ASN A 97 17.90 -0.20 -28.08
CA ASN A 97 17.96 0.85 -29.09
C ASN A 97 16.54 1.20 -29.59
N SER A 98 16.42 2.26 -30.41
CA SER A 98 15.13 2.78 -30.91
C SER A 98 14.28 1.75 -31.67
N ILE A 99 14.91 0.75 -32.28
CA ILE A 99 14.24 -0.28 -33.12
C ILE A 99 13.88 -1.53 -32.30
N SER A 100 14.22 -1.58 -31.01
CA SER A 100 13.98 -2.76 -30.18
C SER A 100 12.49 -2.98 -29.89
N ASN A 101 12.06 -4.24 -29.96
CA ASN A 101 10.75 -4.66 -29.44
C ASN A 101 10.64 -4.50 -27.92
N ARG A 102 11.75 -4.29 -27.21
CA ARG A 102 11.79 -4.09 -25.76
C ARG A 102 11.49 -2.63 -25.40
N TYR A 103 10.84 -2.43 -24.24
CA TYR A 103 10.67 -1.09 -23.67
C TYR A 103 11.99 -0.66 -23.03
N HIS A 104 12.32 0.62 -23.15
CA HIS A 104 13.51 1.20 -22.52
C HIS A 104 13.35 1.15 -20.99
N LEU A 105 12.14 1.45 -20.49
CA LEU A 105 11.79 1.27 -19.09
C LEU A 105 10.59 0.32 -18.98
N LYS A 106 10.62 -0.56 -17.99
CA LYS A 106 9.41 -1.11 -17.39
C LYS A 106 9.27 -0.51 -16.00
N ILE A 107 8.12 0.07 -15.69
CA ILE A 107 7.86 0.72 -14.41
C ILE A 107 6.66 0.02 -13.78
N GLU A 108 6.82 -0.39 -12.53
CA GLU A 108 5.81 -1.04 -11.71
C GLU A 108 5.50 -0.17 -10.51
N PHE A 109 4.23 0.21 -10.39
CA PHE A 109 3.68 1.01 -9.32
C PHE A 109 3.35 0.08 -8.17
N ARG A 110 3.84 0.38 -6.97
CA ARG A 110 3.51 -0.43 -5.81
C ARG A 110 2.08 -0.18 -5.35
N SER A 111 1.45 -1.21 -4.81
CA SER A 111 0.09 -1.12 -4.25
C SER A 111 -0.02 -0.06 -3.16
N LYS A 112 0.97 0.02 -2.26
CA LYS A 112 1.05 1.07 -1.23
C LYS A 112 1.05 2.48 -1.84
N PHE A 113 1.78 2.69 -2.93
CA PHE A 113 1.85 3.96 -3.63
C PHE A 113 0.51 4.34 -4.26
N LEU A 114 -0.10 3.40 -5.00
CA LEU A 114 -1.42 3.61 -5.60
C LEU A 114 -2.50 3.88 -4.54
N LEU A 115 -2.47 3.14 -3.44
CA LEU A 115 -3.39 3.28 -2.31
C LEU A 115 -3.28 4.65 -1.62
N GLN A 116 -2.06 5.19 -1.49
CA GLN A 116 -1.80 6.46 -0.81
C GLN A 116 -2.02 7.71 -1.68
N PHE A 117 -1.78 7.61 -2.99
CA PHE A 117 -1.79 8.77 -3.89
C PHE A 117 -3.01 8.80 -4.81
N GLY A 118 -3.67 7.65 -5.02
CA GLY A 118 -4.61 7.47 -6.11
C GLY A 118 -3.89 7.34 -7.46
N HIS A 119 -4.49 6.60 -8.38
CA HIS A 119 -3.85 6.22 -9.64
C HIS A 119 -3.45 7.43 -10.52
N LYS A 120 -4.24 8.51 -10.53
CA LYS A 120 -3.97 9.73 -11.33
C LYS A 120 -2.70 10.46 -10.84
N LYS A 121 -2.65 10.84 -9.56
CA LYS A 121 -1.49 11.54 -8.98
C LYS A 121 -0.24 10.65 -8.96
N ALA A 122 -0.41 9.36 -8.73
CA ALA A 122 0.67 8.39 -8.84
C ALA A 122 1.28 8.40 -10.25
N TYR A 123 0.45 8.43 -11.29
CA TYR A 123 0.91 8.53 -12.66
C TYR A 123 1.59 9.87 -12.96
N ASP A 124 1.05 11.00 -12.51
CA ASP A 124 1.68 12.31 -12.70
C ASP A 124 3.12 12.37 -12.14
N TYR A 125 3.35 11.72 -10.99
CA TYR A 125 4.69 11.59 -10.41
C TYR A 125 5.62 10.78 -11.33
N VAL A 126 5.15 9.63 -11.81
CA VAL A 126 5.93 8.76 -12.70
C VAL A 126 6.15 9.40 -14.07
N GLU A 127 5.19 10.16 -14.57
CA GLU A 127 5.32 10.89 -15.83
C GLU A 127 6.44 11.93 -15.72
N LYS A 128 6.49 12.71 -14.64
CA LYS A 128 7.60 13.65 -14.39
C LYS A 128 8.94 12.93 -14.31
N PHE A 129 8.98 11.73 -13.69
CA PHE A 129 10.18 10.89 -13.66
C PHE A 129 10.63 10.48 -15.06
N ILE A 130 9.69 10.02 -15.91
CA ILE A 130 9.97 9.67 -17.30
C ILE A 130 10.45 10.89 -18.08
N GLN A 131 9.83 12.06 -17.89
CA GLN A 131 10.19 13.30 -18.58
C GLN A 131 11.61 13.79 -18.24
N ARG A 132 12.13 13.50 -17.04
CA ARG A 132 13.54 13.79 -16.72
C ARG A 132 14.52 12.94 -17.53
N ILE A 133 14.10 11.76 -17.98
CA ILE A 133 14.94 10.84 -18.74
C ILE A 133 14.77 11.06 -20.25
N PHE A 134 13.52 11.16 -20.71
CA PHE A 134 13.16 11.17 -22.13
C PHE A 134 12.55 12.47 -22.65
N LEU A 135 12.50 13.53 -21.85
CA LEU A 135 11.80 14.77 -22.17
C LEU A 135 10.35 14.46 -22.55
N THR A 136 9.86 14.93 -23.70
CA THR A 136 8.51 14.61 -24.21
C THR A 136 8.54 13.57 -25.33
N ARG A 137 9.67 12.86 -25.52
CA ARG A 137 9.93 11.99 -26.67
C ARG A 137 9.77 10.51 -26.32
N TYR A 138 8.63 10.14 -25.78
CA TYR A 138 8.33 8.76 -25.38
C TYR A 138 6.87 8.37 -25.63
N GLU A 139 6.64 7.06 -25.71
CA GLU A 139 5.32 6.42 -25.68
C GLU A 139 5.21 5.54 -24.45
N VAL A 140 3.99 5.48 -23.87
CA VAL A 140 3.68 4.66 -22.70
C VAL A 140 2.68 3.58 -23.09
N PHE A 141 2.96 2.37 -22.61
CA PHE A 141 2.19 1.17 -22.91
C PHE A 141 1.78 0.49 -21.62
N ILE A 142 0.50 0.13 -21.48
CA ILE A 142 0.01 -0.68 -20.37
C ILE A 142 0.47 -2.13 -20.58
N LEU A 143 1.17 -2.66 -19.58
CA LEU A 143 1.68 -4.04 -19.57
C LEU A 143 0.82 -4.96 -18.71
N ARG A 144 0.42 -4.45 -17.54
CA ARG A 144 -0.45 -5.14 -16.58
C ARG A 144 -1.14 -4.10 -15.70
N PHE A 145 -2.37 -4.41 -15.30
CA PHE A 145 -3.03 -3.71 -14.22
C PHE A 145 -3.93 -4.66 -13.44
N ASP A 146 -4.07 -4.38 -12.15
CA ASP A 146 -4.86 -5.19 -11.22
C ASP A 146 -5.94 -4.33 -10.60
N LEU A 147 -7.21 -4.67 -10.81
CA LEU A 147 -8.34 -4.01 -10.17
C LEU A 147 -8.79 -4.84 -8.98
N ALA A 148 -9.04 -4.20 -7.83
CA ALA A 148 -9.46 -4.88 -6.62
C ALA A 148 -10.73 -4.25 -6.05
N THR A 149 -11.62 -5.10 -5.53
CA THR A 149 -12.73 -4.73 -4.64
C THR A 149 -12.60 -5.53 -3.34
N ASP A 150 -12.54 -4.84 -2.21
CA ASP A 150 -12.54 -5.44 -0.88
C ASP A 150 -13.95 -5.37 -0.29
N VAL A 151 -14.47 -6.54 0.12
CA VAL A 151 -15.81 -6.67 0.71
C VAL A 151 -15.71 -7.22 2.12
N ALA A 152 -16.18 -6.44 3.08
CA ALA A 152 -16.34 -6.84 4.47
C ALA A 152 -17.67 -7.60 4.66
N GLY A 153 -17.69 -8.55 5.60
CA GLY A 153 -18.90 -9.30 5.94
C GLY A 153 -19.24 -10.44 4.96
N VAL A 154 -18.30 -10.82 4.09
CA VAL A 154 -18.36 -12.03 3.26
C VAL A 154 -17.27 -12.99 3.72
N MET A 155 -17.59 -14.28 3.78
CA MET A 155 -16.65 -15.34 4.13
C MET A 155 -16.87 -16.55 3.24
N PHE A 156 -15.84 -16.95 2.50
CA PHE A 156 -15.85 -18.17 1.70
C PHE A 156 -15.07 -19.30 2.39
N GLN A 157 -15.54 -20.52 2.19
CA GLN A 157 -14.95 -21.78 2.59
C GLN A 157 -14.66 -22.64 1.35
N THR A 158 -13.93 -23.74 1.54
CA THR A 158 -13.48 -24.60 0.43
C THR A 158 -14.62 -25.08 -0.48
N ASP A 159 -15.76 -25.46 0.08
CA ASP A 159 -16.91 -25.98 -0.66
C ASP A 159 -17.67 -24.90 -1.44
N ASP A 160 -17.46 -23.63 -1.09
CA ASP A 160 -18.02 -22.49 -1.82
C ASP A 160 -17.44 -22.36 -3.23
N LEU A 161 -16.41 -23.13 -3.59
CA LEU A 161 -15.94 -23.24 -4.96
C LEU A 161 -17.07 -23.65 -5.92
N LEU A 162 -18.02 -24.47 -5.47
CA LEU A 162 -19.17 -24.90 -6.27
C LEU A 162 -20.14 -23.76 -6.63
N ARG A 163 -20.01 -22.62 -5.94
CA ARG A 163 -20.76 -21.40 -6.24
C ARG A 163 -20.24 -20.69 -7.47
N PHE A 164 -19.05 -21.04 -7.95
CA PHE A 164 -18.41 -20.39 -9.08
C PHE A 164 -18.45 -21.29 -10.32
N GLN A 165 -18.89 -20.75 -11.45
CA GLN A 165 -18.74 -21.40 -12.75
C GLN A 165 -17.85 -20.60 -13.68
N THR A 166 -16.88 -21.28 -14.28
CA THR A 166 -16.03 -20.71 -15.32
C THR A 166 -15.61 -21.81 -16.30
N LEU A 167 -15.32 -21.42 -17.54
CA LEU A 167 -14.75 -22.32 -18.56
C LEU A 167 -13.23 -22.49 -18.40
N ARG A 168 -12.64 -21.90 -17.35
CA ARG A 168 -11.19 -21.77 -17.16
C ARG A 168 -10.71 -22.69 -16.05
N LYS A 169 -9.43 -23.04 -16.09
CA LYS A 169 -8.80 -23.82 -15.02
C LYS A 169 -8.92 -23.05 -13.70
N VAL A 170 -9.38 -23.75 -12.67
CA VAL A 170 -9.53 -23.25 -11.30
C VAL A 170 -8.40 -23.83 -10.46
N ALA A 171 -7.73 -22.99 -9.69
CA ALA A 171 -6.72 -23.40 -8.72
C ALA A 171 -7.13 -22.94 -7.32
N LYS A 172 -6.88 -23.78 -6.31
CA LYS A 172 -6.98 -23.36 -4.91
C LYS A 172 -5.86 -22.37 -4.61
N TYR A 173 -6.20 -21.28 -3.94
CA TYR A 173 -5.19 -20.34 -3.47
C TYR A 173 -4.56 -20.92 -2.20
N THR A 174 -3.37 -21.50 -2.34
CA THR A 174 -2.50 -21.87 -1.22
C THR A 174 -1.38 -20.85 -1.18
N ASP A 175 -1.21 -20.16 -0.03
CA ASP A 175 -0.19 -19.14 0.23
C ASP A 175 0.84 -18.93 -0.89
N ILE A 176 0.59 -17.96 -1.76
CA ILE A 176 1.57 -17.55 -2.77
C ILE A 176 2.77 -16.95 -2.02
N LYS A 177 3.94 -17.56 -2.22
CA LYS A 177 5.26 -16.94 -2.01
C LYS A 177 5.42 -15.80 -3.00
N ASP A 178 4.84 -14.64 -2.70
CA ASP A 178 5.07 -13.42 -3.47
C ASP A 178 6.43 -12.84 -3.07
N PHE A 179 7.36 -12.83 -4.04
CA PHE A 179 8.69 -12.24 -3.92
C PHE A 179 8.70 -10.69 -3.98
N LEU A 180 7.57 -10.02 -3.69
CA LEU A 180 7.40 -8.58 -3.95
C LEU A 180 7.13 -7.72 -2.70
N ILE A 181 7.19 -8.29 -1.50
CA ILE A 181 6.93 -7.54 -0.26
C ILE A 181 8.21 -7.44 0.57
N ASP A 182 9.05 -6.46 0.25
CA ASP A 182 9.96 -5.86 1.24
C ASP A 182 9.24 -4.67 1.87
N ASP A 183 8.21 -4.93 2.68
CA ASP A 183 7.73 -3.90 3.60
C ASP A 183 8.72 -3.85 4.78
N ILE A 184 9.38 -2.71 4.93
CA ILE A 184 10.29 -2.40 6.06
C ILE A 184 9.48 -2.23 7.38
N ASP A 185 8.14 -2.25 7.31
CA ASP A 185 7.22 -2.05 8.44
C ASP A 185 6.83 -3.38 9.12
N LYS A 186 7.81 -4.23 9.49
CA LYS A 186 7.61 -5.60 10.03
C LYS A 186 6.99 -5.71 11.44
N GLU A 187 6.63 -4.63 12.12
CA GLU A 187 6.33 -4.71 13.57
C GLU A 187 4.89 -4.38 14.00
N LEU A 188 3.93 -4.25 13.07
CA LEU A 188 2.57 -3.78 13.43
C LEU A 188 1.47 -4.83 13.58
N ASN A 189 1.68 -6.11 13.22
CA ASN A 189 0.59 -7.09 13.17
C ASN A 189 0.74 -8.26 14.17
N LEU A 190 0.90 -7.97 15.47
CA LEU A 190 0.94 -9.01 16.52
C LEU A 190 -0.41 -9.24 17.23
N ASP A 191 -1.34 -8.28 17.19
CA ASP A 191 -2.63 -8.39 17.89
C ASP A 191 -3.78 -8.95 17.02
N MET A 192 -3.48 -9.40 15.80
CA MET A 192 -4.46 -10.01 14.87
C MET A 192 -4.29 -11.52 14.71
N LYS A 193 -3.80 -12.21 15.74
CA LYS A 193 -3.90 -13.66 15.77
C LYS A 193 -5.36 -14.03 15.97
N SER A 194 -6.00 -14.51 14.91
CA SER A 194 -7.25 -15.26 15.03
C SER A 194 -7.06 -16.31 16.13
N THR A 195 -7.95 -16.31 17.11
CA THR A 195 -8.06 -17.32 18.15
C THR A 195 -8.50 -18.67 17.56
N ASP A 196 -7.65 -19.25 16.73
CA ASP A 196 -7.75 -20.63 16.26
C ASP A 196 -6.43 -21.33 16.62
N GLY A 197 -6.17 -21.40 17.93
CA GLY A 197 -5.17 -22.32 18.46
C GLY A 197 -5.77 -23.71 18.48
N LEU A 198 -5.58 -24.50 17.41
CA LEU A 198 -5.69 -25.96 17.44
C LEU A 198 -4.87 -26.54 16.28
N ASN A 199 -3.69 -27.05 16.63
CA ASN A 199 -2.91 -27.97 15.82
C ASN A 199 -3.72 -29.25 15.59
N TYR A 200 -4.43 -29.36 14.47
CA TYR A 200 -4.71 -30.65 13.81
C TYR A 200 -4.81 -30.44 12.30
N SER A 201 -3.75 -30.86 11.62
CA SER A 201 -3.68 -31.13 10.20
C SER A 201 -4.82 -32.07 9.76
N ARG A 202 -5.92 -31.54 9.20
CA ARG A 202 -6.85 -32.28 8.29
C ARG A 202 -7.99 -31.47 7.64
N TYR A 203 -8.03 -30.15 7.75
CA TYR A 203 -8.91 -29.32 6.91
C TYR A 203 -8.05 -28.25 6.24
N LEU A 204 -7.75 -28.41 4.96
CA LEU A 204 -7.19 -27.33 4.14
C LEU A 204 -8.27 -26.24 4.06
N LYS A 205 -8.30 -25.32 5.04
CA LYS A 205 -9.02 -24.05 4.93
C LYS A 205 -8.40 -23.33 3.73
N THR A 206 -9.11 -23.25 2.61
CA THR A 206 -8.65 -22.48 1.46
C THR A 206 -8.65 -21.00 1.81
N ASP A 207 -7.52 -20.32 1.60
CA ASP A 207 -7.40 -18.87 1.81
C ASP A 207 -8.00 -18.06 0.65
N GLY A 208 -8.44 -18.76 -0.40
CA GLY A 208 -9.07 -18.17 -1.57
C GLY A 208 -9.13 -19.11 -2.79
N PHE A 209 -9.55 -18.53 -3.91
CA PHE A 209 -9.68 -19.14 -5.23
C PHE A 209 -8.94 -18.32 -6.28
N SER A 210 -8.40 -18.99 -7.29
CA SER A 210 -7.87 -18.35 -8.49
C SER A 210 -8.48 -18.99 -9.74
N PHE A 211 -8.93 -18.15 -10.66
CA PHE A 211 -9.58 -18.52 -11.90
C PHE A 211 -8.75 -18.01 -13.08
N GLY A 212 -8.29 -18.94 -13.91
CA GLY A 212 -7.44 -18.62 -15.06
C GLY A 212 -5.95 -18.51 -14.72
N LYS A 213 -5.21 -17.89 -15.63
CA LYS A 213 -3.77 -17.61 -15.56
C LYS A 213 -3.44 -16.51 -16.56
N SER A 214 -2.27 -15.88 -16.45
CA SER A 214 -1.80 -14.89 -17.43
C SER A 214 -2.13 -15.32 -18.88
N PRO A 215 -2.74 -14.43 -19.70
CA PRO A 215 -2.81 -12.98 -19.55
C PRO A 215 -4.03 -12.43 -18.79
N PHE A 216 -4.90 -13.28 -18.22
CA PHE A 216 -6.04 -12.86 -17.41
C PHE A 216 -6.26 -13.79 -16.23
N MET A 217 -6.30 -13.23 -15.02
CA MET A 217 -6.52 -14.01 -13.81
C MET A 217 -7.47 -13.27 -12.87
N PHE A 218 -8.43 -13.99 -12.30
CA PHE A 218 -9.33 -13.47 -11.28
C PHE A 218 -9.09 -14.21 -9.97
N ARG A 219 -8.81 -13.48 -8.89
CA ARG A 219 -8.50 -14.03 -7.56
C ARG A 219 -9.55 -13.57 -6.55
N ILE A 220 -9.93 -14.46 -5.65
CA ILE A 220 -10.80 -14.17 -4.51
C ILE A 220 -10.09 -14.70 -3.28
N TYR A 221 -9.78 -13.87 -2.29
CA TYR A 221 -9.03 -14.34 -1.13
C TYR A 221 -9.30 -13.52 0.13
N ASP A 222 -9.08 -14.14 1.30
CA ASP A 222 -9.19 -13.45 2.58
C ASP A 222 -8.03 -12.47 2.74
N LYS A 223 -8.32 -11.18 2.54
CA LYS A 223 -7.31 -10.13 2.59
C LYS A 223 -6.93 -9.80 4.03
N LEU A 224 -7.87 -9.92 4.96
CA LEU A 224 -7.62 -9.66 6.39
C LEU A 224 -6.60 -10.67 6.93
N LYS A 225 -6.77 -11.96 6.59
CA LYS A 225 -5.82 -13.02 6.92
C LYS A 225 -4.46 -12.83 6.23
N GLN A 226 -4.46 -12.42 4.95
CA GLN A 226 -3.21 -12.12 4.25
C GLN A 226 -2.41 -10.99 4.93
N ILE A 227 -3.08 -9.91 5.36
CA ILE A 227 -2.44 -8.77 6.03
C ILE A 227 -1.84 -9.21 7.37
N SER A 228 -2.59 -10.00 8.16
CA SER A 228 -2.11 -10.47 9.47
C SER A 228 -0.91 -11.41 9.35
N GLN A 229 -0.94 -12.36 8.41
CA GLN A 229 0.14 -13.32 8.20
C GLN A 229 1.40 -12.71 7.59
N LYS A 230 1.24 -11.87 6.56
CA LYS A 230 2.36 -11.28 5.81
C LYS A 230 2.86 -9.96 6.40
N GLN A 231 2.28 -9.51 7.51
CA GLN A 231 2.60 -8.23 8.17
C GLN A 231 2.59 -7.04 7.17
N ILE A 232 1.64 -7.07 6.24
CA ILE A 232 1.51 -6.04 5.20
C ILE A 232 1.05 -4.73 5.84
N SER A 233 1.45 -3.61 5.24
CA SER A 233 1.07 -2.26 5.67
C SER A 233 -0.38 -2.12 6.18
N THR A 234 -0.53 -1.66 7.42
CA THR A 234 -1.82 -1.35 8.08
C THR A 234 -2.63 -0.24 7.41
N LEU A 235 -2.06 0.41 6.38
CA LEU A 235 -2.71 1.48 5.63
C LEU A 235 -4.04 1.06 5.02
N ILE A 236 -4.11 -0.15 4.47
CA ILE A 236 -5.35 -0.65 3.88
C ILE A 236 -6.46 -0.80 4.95
N MET A 237 -6.10 -1.16 6.19
CA MET A 237 -7.06 -1.24 7.30
C MET A 237 -7.61 0.13 7.66
N LEU A 238 -6.77 1.18 7.64
CA LEU A 238 -7.23 2.55 7.84
C LEU A 238 -8.24 2.95 6.75
N LYS A 239 -7.94 2.64 5.47
CA LYS A 239 -8.88 2.90 4.37
C LYS A 239 -10.20 2.16 4.58
N TRP A 240 -10.15 0.90 5.01
CA TRP A 240 -11.35 0.14 5.30
C TRP A 240 -12.17 0.76 6.43
N GLN A 241 -11.53 1.16 7.54
CA GLN A 241 -12.21 1.78 8.68
C GLN A 241 -12.89 3.11 8.30
N MET A 242 -12.22 3.94 7.49
CA MET A 242 -12.79 5.18 6.94
C MET A 242 -14.04 4.90 6.09
N ASN A 243 -14.11 3.74 5.46
CA ASN A 243 -15.25 3.29 4.66
C ASN A 243 -16.21 2.38 5.45
N GLY A 244 -16.11 2.38 6.79
CA GLY A 244 -17.06 1.75 7.71
C GLY A 244 -16.75 0.30 8.07
N PHE A 245 -15.52 -0.19 7.87
CA PHE A 245 -15.09 -1.46 8.46
C PHE A 245 -14.99 -1.35 9.98
N ASN A 246 -15.77 -2.17 10.70
CA ASN A 246 -15.63 -2.36 12.14
C ASN A 246 -15.14 -3.78 12.42
N PRO A 247 -13.95 -3.98 13.05
CA PRO A 247 -13.42 -5.32 13.33
C PRO A 247 -14.27 -6.14 14.33
N GLU A 248 -15.08 -5.49 15.17
CA GLU A 248 -16.00 -6.18 16.09
C GLU A 248 -17.20 -6.80 15.36
N VAL A 249 -17.57 -6.23 14.21
CA VAL A 249 -18.73 -6.65 13.40
C VAL A 249 -18.27 -7.51 12.22
N HIS A 250 -17.27 -7.03 11.49
CA HIS A 250 -16.76 -7.64 10.27
C HIS A 250 -15.58 -8.56 10.59
N LYS A 251 -15.88 -9.84 10.73
CA LYS A 251 -14.88 -10.87 11.05
C LYS A 251 -13.95 -11.23 9.89
N SER A 252 -14.25 -10.75 8.68
CA SER A 252 -13.52 -11.07 7.45
C SER A 252 -13.66 -9.96 6.41
N VAL A 253 -12.64 -9.84 5.57
CA VAL A 253 -12.65 -8.98 4.38
C VAL A 253 -12.06 -9.78 3.22
N PHE A 254 -12.89 -10.10 2.24
CA PHE A 254 -12.45 -10.80 1.03
C PHE A 254 -12.17 -9.82 -0.09
N ARG A 255 -11.00 -9.97 -0.71
CA ARG A 255 -10.60 -9.22 -1.90
C ARG A 255 -10.96 -10.01 -3.15
N PHE A 256 -11.64 -9.34 -4.06
CA PHE A 256 -11.88 -9.77 -5.43
C PHE A 256 -10.94 -8.99 -6.34
N GLU A 257 -10.04 -9.67 -7.02
CA GLU A 257 -8.94 -9.05 -7.75
C GLU A 257 -8.86 -9.56 -9.18
N SER A 258 -8.78 -8.63 -10.12
CA SER A 258 -8.70 -8.89 -11.55
C SER A 258 -7.37 -8.43 -12.09
N GLU A 259 -6.49 -9.37 -12.43
CA GLU A 259 -5.19 -9.13 -13.07
C GLU A 259 -5.33 -9.24 -14.60
N ILE A 260 -5.11 -8.14 -15.30
CA ILE A 260 -5.25 -8.01 -16.76
C ILE A 260 -3.91 -7.64 -17.38
N HIS A 261 -3.41 -8.44 -18.32
CA HIS A 261 -2.15 -8.19 -19.03
C HIS A 261 -2.39 -7.59 -20.42
N ARG A 262 -1.32 -7.03 -20.99
CA ARG A 262 -1.30 -6.40 -22.32
C ARG A 262 -2.04 -7.16 -23.42
N PRO A 263 -1.91 -8.50 -23.57
CA PRO A 263 -2.61 -9.20 -24.65
C PRO A 263 -4.14 -9.09 -24.60
N ILE A 264 -4.71 -8.92 -23.40
CA ILE A 264 -6.15 -8.71 -23.21
C ILE A 264 -6.49 -7.23 -23.39
N PHE A 265 -5.76 -6.34 -22.69
CA PHE A 265 -5.95 -4.89 -22.80
C PHE A 265 -5.87 -4.40 -24.25
N ARG A 266 -4.89 -4.89 -25.01
CA ARG A 266 -4.64 -4.54 -26.41
C ARG A 266 -5.83 -4.86 -27.33
N LYS A 267 -6.66 -5.85 -27.04
CA LYS A 267 -7.86 -6.13 -27.84
C LYS A 267 -8.83 -4.95 -27.79
N PHE A 268 -8.97 -4.33 -26.62
CA PHE A 268 -9.82 -3.16 -26.44
C PHE A 268 -9.22 -1.88 -26.98
N VAL A 269 -7.89 -1.79 -27.09
CA VAL A 269 -7.21 -0.60 -27.66
C VAL A 269 -7.01 -0.69 -29.18
N LYS A 270 -6.91 -1.90 -29.75
CA LYS A 270 -6.68 -2.10 -31.20
C LYS A 270 -7.92 -2.44 -32.01
N ASP A 271 -8.83 -3.23 -31.46
CA ASP A 271 -10.00 -3.75 -32.20
C ASP A 271 -11.23 -2.84 -32.02
N ILE A 272 -11.27 -2.06 -30.92
CA ILE A 272 -11.91 -0.76 -30.96
C ILE A 272 -10.94 0.08 -31.77
N VAL A 273 -11.34 0.48 -32.98
CA VAL A 273 -10.64 1.51 -33.75
C VAL A 273 -10.30 2.65 -32.77
N PHE A 274 -9.35 3.52 -33.05
CA PHE A 274 -9.48 4.86 -32.52
C PHE A 274 -10.56 5.58 -33.39
N PRO A 275 -11.92 5.44 -33.23
CA PRO A 275 -12.79 6.48 -33.73
C PRO A 275 -12.88 7.49 -32.59
N ASN A 276 -11.89 8.37 -32.50
CA ASN A 276 -11.98 9.70 -31.93
C ASN A 276 -10.56 10.21 -31.74
N ASP A 277 -10.22 11.28 -32.44
CA ASP A 277 -8.98 12.03 -32.37
C ASP A 277 -8.71 12.66 -30.97
N ASN A 278 -9.29 12.14 -29.88
CA ASN A 278 -9.37 12.77 -28.56
C ASN A 278 -8.52 12.12 -27.46
N TYR A 279 -8.15 10.84 -27.53
CA TYR A 279 -7.35 10.19 -26.47
C TYR A 279 -5.86 10.15 -26.83
N LYS A 280 -5.01 10.69 -25.95
CA LYS A 280 -3.58 10.91 -26.26
C LYS A 280 -2.65 9.76 -25.86
N ASN A 281 -3.09 8.84 -24.97
CA ASN A 281 -2.22 7.82 -24.35
C ASN A 281 -3.03 6.61 -23.79
N GLU A 282 -2.48 5.37 -23.86
CA GLU A 282 -3.08 4.15 -23.31
C GLU A 282 -3.45 4.27 -21.81
N VAL A 283 -2.71 5.07 -21.03
CA VAL A 283 -2.97 5.29 -19.59
C VAL A 283 -4.26 6.07 -19.35
N GLU A 284 -4.50 7.12 -20.14
CA GLU A 284 -5.72 7.93 -20.05
C GLU A 284 -6.95 7.08 -20.38
N PHE A 285 -6.85 6.25 -21.42
CA PHE A 285 -7.88 5.29 -21.77
C PHE A 285 -8.17 4.31 -20.63
N LEU A 286 -7.14 3.75 -19.98
CA LEU A 286 -7.33 2.85 -18.84
C LEU A 286 -8.08 3.54 -17.71
N PHE A 287 -7.66 4.75 -17.30
CA PHE A 287 -8.25 5.46 -16.17
C PHE A 287 -9.70 5.87 -16.43
N ALA A 288 -10.04 6.26 -17.66
CA ALA A 288 -11.42 6.55 -18.03
C ALA A 288 -12.33 5.30 -18.06
N ASN A 289 -11.76 4.09 -18.10
CA ASN A 289 -12.49 2.85 -18.35
C ASN A 289 -12.29 1.76 -17.27
N LEU A 290 -11.81 2.10 -16.07
CA LEU A 290 -11.60 1.13 -14.98
C LEU A 290 -12.86 0.30 -14.70
N GLY A 291 -14.03 0.95 -14.63
CA GLY A 291 -15.30 0.25 -14.42
C GLY A 291 -15.72 -0.67 -15.56
N PHE A 292 -15.35 -0.36 -16.81
CA PHE A 292 -15.57 -1.29 -17.92
C PHE A 292 -14.74 -2.57 -17.74
N PHE A 293 -13.45 -2.43 -17.43
CA PHE A 293 -12.57 -3.59 -17.21
C PHE A 293 -13.00 -4.42 -16.01
N TRP A 294 -13.47 -3.78 -14.94
CA TRP A 294 -14.01 -4.50 -13.78
C TRP A 294 -15.23 -5.37 -14.15
N ARG A 295 -16.22 -4.79 -14.86
CA ARG A 295 -17.41 -5.55 -15.30
C ARG A 295 -17.06 -6.67 -16.26
N TYR A 296 -16.11 -6.44 -17.17
CA TYR A 296 -15.57 -7.47 -18.04
C TYR A 296 -15.01 -8.65 -17.22
N SER A 297 -14.31 -8.35 -16.12
CA SER A 297 -13.74 -9.37 -15.25
C SER A 297 -14.77 -10.16 -14.44
N LEU A 298 -15.84 -9.52 -13.96
CA LEU A 298 -16.95 -10.24 -13.31
C LEU A 298 -17.66 -11.18 -14.28
N GLY A 299 -17.69 -10.87 -15.58
CA GLY A 299 -18.18 -11.77 -16.62
C GLY A 299 -17.33 -13.03 -16.84
N PHE A 300 -16.08 -13.06 -16.34
CA PHE A 300 -15.15 -14.18 -16.53
C PHE A 300 -15.44 -15.39 -15.62
N VAL A 301 -16.04 -15.13 -14.46
CA VAL A 301 -16.42 -16.15 -13.48
C VAL A 301 -17.85 -15.84 -13.08
N LYS A 302 -18.81 -16.73 -13.32
CA LYS A 302 -20.16 -16.55 -12.78
C LYS A 302 -20.19 -17.00 -11.32
N TRP A 303 -20.97 -16.30 -10.51
CA TRP A 303 -21.23 -16.69 -9.12
C TRP A 303 -22.72 -16.97 -8.91
N TYR A 304 -23.01 -17.97 -8.07
CA TYR A 304 -24.36 -18.46 -7.78
C TYR A 304 -24.56 -18.59 -6.27
N ASP A 305 -25.64 -17.99 -5.76
CA ASP A 305 -26.02 -18.04 -4.35
C ASP A 305 -26.67 -19.38 -3.94
N LEU A 306 -26.00 -20.51 -4.19
CA LEU A 306 -26.43 -21.83 -3.72
C LEU A 306 -26.69 -21.87 -2.19
N LYS A 307 -27.54 -22.73 -1.67
CA LYS A 307 -27.66 -22.94 -0.22
C LYS A 307 -26.66 -23.99 0.24
N ASP A 308 -26.30 -23.97 1.52
CA ASP A 308 -25.35 -24.95 2.08
C ASP A 308 -25.84 -26.41 1.87
N GLU A 309 -27.16 -26.63 1.94
CA GLU A 309 -27.80 -27.90 1.58
C GLU A 309 -27.63 -28.25 0.09
N GLU A 310 -27.78 -27.27 -0.81
CA GLU A 310 -27.62 -27.48 -2.26
C GLU A 310 -26.16 -27.83 -2.60
N ILE A 311 -25.20 -27.19 -1.93
CA ILE A 311 -23.76 -27.52 -2.02
C ILE A 311 -23.49 -28.95 -1.54
N SER A 312 -24.01 -29.32 -0.36
CA SER A 312 -23.86 -30.67 0.20
C SER A 312 -24.40 -31.74 -0.75
N ASN A 313 -25.57 -31.49 -1.34
CA ASN A 313 -26.18 -32.39 -2.32
C ASN A 313 -25.34 -32.54 -3.58
N ILE A 314 -24.78 -31.44 -4.11
CA ILE A 314 -23.87 -31.48 -5.27
C ILE A 314 -22.59 -32.27 -4.91
N ASN A 315 -21.98 -32.00 -3.75
CA ASN A 315 -20.78 -32.68 -3.28
C ASN A 315 -20.97 -34.18 -3.02
N SER A 316 -22.20 -34.63 -2.74
CA SER A 316 -22.51 -36.04 -2.50
C SER A 316 -22.26 -36.93 -3.72
N ASN A 317 -22.03 -36.36 -4.92
CA ASN A 317 -21.81 -37.05 -6.20
C ASN A 317 -22.93 -38.03 -6.62
N LYS A 318 -24.09 -37.99 -5.96
CA LYS A 318 -25.25 -38.87 -6.24
C LYS A 318 -26.24 -38.26 -7.25
N LEU A 319 -26.00 -37.04 -7.71
CA LEU A 319 -26.90 -36.31 -8.59
C LEU A 319 -26.51 -36.44 -10.06
N ALA A 320 -27.52 -36.62 -10.92
CA ALA A 320 -27.35 -36.48 -12.35
C ALA A 320 -26.98 -35.03 -12.73
N ARG A 321 -26.24 -34.86 -13.83
CA ARG A 321 -25.81 -33.53 -14.33
C ARG A 321 -27.00 -32.57 -14.57
N THR A 322 -28.14 -33.09 -15.00
CA THR A 322 -29.39 -32.34 -15.21
C THR A 322 -29.91 -31.75 -13.89
N SER A 323 -29.84 -32.50 -12.80
CA SER A 323 -30.23 -32.03 -11.46
C SER A 323 -29.30 -30.93 -10.95
N ILE A 324 -27.99 -31.03 -11.22
CA ILE A 324 -27.01 -30.00 -10.90
C ILE A 324 -27.30 -28.69 -11.67
N TYR A 325 -27.57 -28.79 -12.97
CA TYR A 325 -27.94 -27.64 -13.80
C TYR A 325 -29.20 -26.91 -13.28
N ASN A 326 -30.19 -27.65 -12.80
CA ASN A 326 -31.41 -27.07 -12.23
C ASN A 326 -31.15 -26.20 -11.00
N TYR A 327 -30.18 -26.55 -10.14
CA TYR A 327 -29.80 -25.68 -9.01
C TYR A 327 -29.25 -24.33 -9.48
N TYR A 328 -28.34 -24.33 -10.46
CA TYR A 328 -27.80 -23.09 -11.00
C TYR A 328 -28.87 -22.25 -11.71
N LYS A 329 -29.73 -22.86 -12.52
CA LYS A 329 -30.85 -22.18 -13.18
C LYS A 329 -31.83 -21.58 -12.16
N LYS A 330 -32.07 -22.25 -11.04
CA LYS A 330 -32.88 -21.72 -9.94
C LYS A 330 -32.25 -20.47 -9.34
N CYS A 331 -30.93 -20.43 -9.17
CA CYS A 331 -30.24 -19.22 -8.71
C CYS A 331 -30.40 -18.04 -9.68
N GLU A 332 -30.41 -18.28 -11.00
CA GLU A 332 -30.58 -17.22 -12.01
C GLU A 332 -32.02 -16.67 -12.08
N THR A 333 -33.02 -17.45 -11.63
CA THR A 333 -34.45 -17.11 -11.77
C THR A 333 -35.10 -16.64 -10.47
N ASP A 334 -34.52 -16.97 -9.32
CA ASP A 334 -35.05 -16.61 -7.99
C ASP A 334 -34.54 -15.23 -7.54
N LEU A 335 -35.42 -14.22 -7.61
CA LEU A 335 -35.12 -12.83 -7.27
C LEU A 335 -34.82 -12.59 -5.77
N ASN A 336 -35.07 -13.56 -4.89
CA ASN A 336 -34.78 -13.43 -3.46
C ASN A 336 -33.34 -13.78 -3.10
N ARG A 337 -32.63 -14.43 -4.01
CA ARG A 337 -31.22 -14.77 -3.83
C ARG A 337 -30.37 -13.51 -3.89
N PHE A 338 -29.32 -13.49 -3.10
CA PHE A 338 -28.36 -12.40 -3.17
C PHE A 338 -27.61 -12.49 -4.50
N ASP A 339 -27.31 -11.36 -5.12
CA ASP A 339 -26.44 -11.29 -6.29
C ASP A 339 -25.17 -10.50 -5.92
N LEU A 340 -24.13 -11.25 -5.56
CA LEU A 340 -22.84 -10.68 -5.19
C LEU A 340 -22.20 -9.91 -6.35
N TRP A 341 -22.40 -10.36 -7.59
CA TRP A 341 -21.86 -9.70 -8.77
C TRP A 341 -22.57 -8.40 -9.05
N ALA A 342 -23.89 -8.35 -8.96
CA ALA A 342 -24.63 -7.10 -9.03
C ALA A 342 -24.19 -6.14 -7.91
N PHE A 343 -23.99 -6.65 -6.69
CA PHE A 343 -23.54 -5.87 -5.53
C PHE A 343 -22.19 -5.19 -5.77
N ILE A 344 -21.20 -5.91 -6.32
CA ILE A 344 -19.87 -5.35 -6.59
C ILE A 344 -19.69 -4.83 -8.03
N ASN A 345 -20.74 -4.80 -8.85
CA ASN A 345 -20.65 -4.48 -10.28
C ASN A 345 -20.16 -3.05 -10.56
N ARG A 346 -20.56 -2.11 -9.69
CA ARG A 346 -20.14 -0.71 -9.80
C ARG A 346 -18.72 -0.58 -9.28
N PHE A 347 -17.85 0.00 -10.10
CA PHE A 347 -16.47 0.28 -9.73
C PHE A 347 -16.30 1.79 -9.73
N GLU A 348 -16.44 2.38 -8.55
CA GLU A 348 -16.45 3.82 -8.34
C GLU A 348 -15.27 4.18 -7.41
N ASP A 349 -14.03 4.07 -7.93
CA ASP A 349 -12.77 4.34 -7.21
C ASP A 349 -12.73 5.75 -6.55
N ASP A 350 -13.55 6.68 -7.04
CA ASP A 350 -13.64 8.07 -6.56
C ASP A 350 -14.76 8.30 -5.50
N THR A 351 -15.70 7.37 -5.26
CA THR A 351 -16.80 7.58 -4.28
C THR A 351 -16.46 7.10 -2.87
N LEU A 352 -15.47 6.23 -2.74
CA LEU A 352 -14.93 5.81 -1.45
C LEU A 352 -13.84 6.78 -0.98
N THR A 353 -13.79 7.05 0.32
CA THR A 353 -12.79 7.97 0.87
C THR A 353 -11.39 7.40 0.65
N ASN A 354 -10.58 8.12 -0.14
CA ASN A 354 -9.20 7.77 -0.42
C ASN A 354 -8.28 8.26 0.70
N LEU A 355 -7.25 7.48 1.01
CA LEU A 355 -6.22 7.92 1.96
C LEU A 355 -5.50 9.13 1.39
N GLN A 356 -5.32 10.17 2.21
CA GLN A 356 -4.41 11.26 1.89
C GLN A 356 -3.07 11.03 2.60
N LYS A 357 -1.95 11.35 1.93
CA LYS A 357 -0.60 11.26 2.55
C LYS A 357 -0.49 12.07 3.85
N SER A 358 -1.26 13.14 4.01
CA SER A 358 -1.37 13.97 5.21
C SER A 358 -2.06 13.27 6.39
N GLU A 359 -3.03 12.38 6.13
CA GLU A 359 -3.73 11.61 7.17
C GLU A 359 -2.83 10.58 7.87
N LEU A 360 -1.65 10.31 7.29
CA LEU A 360 -0.62 9.42 7.81
C LEU A 360 0.44 10.14 8.65
N ILE A 361 0.35 11.47 8.78
CA ILE A 361 1.26 12.21 9.63
C ILE A 361 0.76 12.06 11.07
N SER A 362 1.38 11.08 11.76
CA SER A 362 1.34 10.71 13.18
C SER A 362 -0.01 10.72 13.89
N LYS A 363 -0.79 9.65 13.80
CA LYS A 363 -1.80 9.40 14.84
C LYS A 363 -1.14 9.14 16.20
N ILE A 364 -1.84 9.46 17.29
CA ILE A 364 -1.52 8.98 18.64
C ILE A 364 -1.54 7.45 18.58
N ASP A 365 -0.38 6.82 18.79
CA ASP A 365 -0.19 5.39 18.61
C ASP A 365 0.25 4.78 19.94
N MET A 366 -0.74 4.35 20.72
CA MET A 366 -0.54 3.74 22.03
C MET A 366 0.26 2.43 21.95
N ILE A 367 0.18 1.73 20.82
CA ILE A 367 0.89 0.47 20.61
C ILE A 367 2.39 0.76 20.48
N LYS A 368 2.77 1.79 19.70
CA LYS A 368 4.18 2.24 19.63
C LYS A 368 4.72 2.70 20.98
N ALA A 369 3.94 3.43 21.76
CA ALA A 369 4.35 3.85 23.10
C ALA A 369 4.61 2.64 24.02
N LYS A 370 3.72 1.64 24.00
CA LYS A 370 3.87 0.39 24.76
C LYS A 370 5.11 -0.40 24.34
N ASN A 371 5.39 -0.48 23.04
CA ASN A 371 6.56 -1.18 22.52
C ASN A 371 7.86 -0.47 22.89
N ALA A 372 7.92 0.86 22.77
CA ALA A 372 9.07 1.64 23.22
C ALA A 372 9.35 1.42 24.72
N LEU A 373 8.31 1.38 25.55
CA LEU A 373 8.46 1.06 26.97
C LEU A 373 8.99 -0.37 27.20
N LYS A 374 8.47 -1.37 26.49
CA LYS A 374 8.98 -2.76 26.56
C LYS A 374 10.45 -2.85 26.13
N SER A 375 10.82 -2.18 25.05
CA SER A 375 12.21 -2.12 24.57
C SER A 375 13.11 -1.44 25.58
N PHE A 376 12.66 -0.35 26.20
CA PHE A 376 13.39 0.31 27.28
C PHE A 376 13.61 -0.62 28.47
N ILE A 377 12.55 -1.29 28.96
CA ILE A 377 12.65 -2.29 30.04
C ILE A 377 13.67 -3.38 29.65
N SER A 378 13.54 -3.96 28.45
CA SER A 378 14.46 -5.00 27.98
C SER A 378 15.91 -4.50 27.94
N ALA A 379 16.14 -3.28 27.47
CA ALA A 379 17.46 -2.67 27.40
C ALA A 379 18.03 -2.44 28.80
N THR A 380 17.24 -1.93 29.75
CA THR A 380 17.66 -1.75 31.14
C THR A 380 18.13 -3.07 31.75
N TYR A 381 17.32 -4.12 31.68
CA TYR A 381 17.67 -5.41 32.27
C TYR A 381 18.85 -6.10 31.56
N SER A 382 19.02 -5.90 30.25
CA SER A 382 20.13 -6.48 29.49
C SER A 382 21.47 -5.80 29.75
N ASN A 383 21.48 -4.52 30.15
CA ASN A 383 22.72 -3.74 30.31
C ASN A 383 23.06 -3.44 31.78
N VAL A 384 22.06 -3.32 32.66
CA VAL A 384 22.24 -2.97 34.09
C VAL A 384 22.11 -4.20 34.99
N GLY A 385 21.44 -5.27 34.53
CA GLY A 385 21.30 -6.53 35.25
C GLY A 385 19.87 -6.79 35.76
N TYR A 386 19.72 -7.87 36.53
CA TYR A 386 18.42 -8.42 36.95
C TYR A 386 17.85 -7.84 38.25
N ASP A 387 18.46 -6.79 38.81
CA ASP A 387 17.99 -6.19 40.06
C ASP A 387 16.58 -5.62 39.92
N LEU A 388 15.77 -5.77 40.98
CA LEU A 388 14.38 -5.30 41.02
C LEU A 388 14.29 -3.78 40.85
N ASN A 389 15.33 -3.05 41.27
CA ASN A 389 15.38 -1.59 41.19
C ASN A 389 16.07 -1.06 39.92
N ALA A 390 16.57 -1.93 39.02
CA ALA A 390 17.33 -1.51 37.84
C ALA A 390 16.54 -0.51 36.96
N PHE A 391 15.24 -0.73 36.78
CA PHE A 391 14.35 0.18 36.07
C PHE A 391 14.28 1.57 36.73
N ILE A 392 14.03 1.61 38.04
CA ILE A 392 13.89 2.85 38.80
C ILE A 392 15.22 3.62 38.83
N ASN A 393 16.35 2.91 38.93
CA ASN A 393 17.67 3.53 38.90
C ASN A 393 17.92 4.23 37.56
N VAL A 394 17.73 3.54 36.42
CA VAL A 394 17.91 4.16 35.09
C VAL A 394 16.93 5.31 34.88
N PHE A 395 15.69 5.18 35.35
CA PHE A 395 14.70 6.25 35.28
C PHE A 395 15.13 7.49 36.09
N ASN A 396 15.64 7.31 37.31
CA ASN A 396 16.11 8.39 38.16
C ASN A 396 17.38 9.06 37.62
N GLU A 397 18.32 8.28 37.09
CA GLU A 397 19.52 8.82 36.42
C GLU A 397 19.11 9.66 35.19
N THR A 398 18.18 9.17 34.38
CA THR A 398 17.62 9.94 33.24
C THR A 398 16.97 11.24 33.70
N LYS A 399 16.25 11.21 34.83
CA LYS A 399 15.66 12.41 35.42
C LYS A 399 16.74 13.39 35.88
N ARG A 400 17.81 12.92 36.51
CA ARG A 400 18.93 13.76 36.93
C ARG A 400 19.64 14.40 35.73
N ASP A 401 19.87 13.64 34.67
CA ASP A 401 20.46 14.16 33.42
C ASP A 401 19.61 15.29 32.83
N LEU A 402 18.28 15.15 32.83
CA LEU A 402 17.37 16.20 32.38
C LEU A 402 17.37 17.42 33.32
N GLU A 403 17.42 17.20 34.64
CA GLU A 403 17.54 18.28 35.63
C GLU A 403 18.83 19.09 35.44
N GLU A 404 19.94 18.43 35.06
CA GLU A 404 21.20 19.11 34.69
C GLU A 404 21.05 19.98 33.42
N GLU A 405 20.16 19.58 32.51
CA GLU A 405 19.75 20.38 31.34
C GLU A 405 18.69 21.45 31.68
N GLY A 406 18.24 21.53 32.94
CA GLY A 406 17.20 22.44 33.39
C GLY A 406 15.80 22.06 32.90
N LEU A 407 15.55 20.77 32.70
CA LEU A 407 14.30 20.23 32.17
C LEU A 407 13.70 19.17 33.10
N THR A 408 12.38 19.18 33.24
CA THR A 408 11.62 18.04 33.75
C THR A 408 11.34 17.03 32.64
N LEU A 409 10.98 15.80 33.03
CA LEU A 409 10.52 14.77 32.09
C LEU A 409 9.31 15.22 31.26
N HIS A 410 8.38 15.97 31.86
CA HIS A 410 7.19 16.46 31.18
C HIS A 410 7.56 17.51 30.12
N GLU A 411 8.40 18.48 30.49
CA GLU A 411 8.88 19.53 29.57
C GLU A 411 9.68 18.95 28.40
N TYR A 412 10.54 17.95 28.68
CA TYR A 412 11.23 17.22 27.63
C TYR A 412 10.24 16.54 26.66
N GLY A 413 9.18 15.92 27.20
CA GLY A 413 8.09 15.35 26.41
C GLY A 413 7.39 16.39 25.54
N LEU A 414 7.03 17.54 26.11
CA LEU A 414 6.42 18.67 25.39
C LEU A 414 7.32 19.16 24.24
N ILE A 415 8.64 19.27 24.46
CA ILE A 415 9.60 19.64 23.40
C ILE A 415 9.55 18.65 22.24
N LYS A 416 9.45 17.34 22.50
CA LYS A 416 9.33 16.34 21.43
C LYS A 416 8.03 16.44 20.65
N VAL A 417 6.92 16.76 21.32
CA VAL A 417 5.63 17.03 20.65
C VAL A 417 5.75 18.28 19.77
N CYS A 418 6.34 19.36 20.28
CA CYS A 418 6.61 20.60 19.53
C CYS A 418 7.48 20.33 18.28
N GLY A 419 8.56 19.54 18.42
CA GLY A 419 9.41 19.16 17.29
C GLY A 419 8.65 18.43 16.19
N ARG A 420 7.80 17.46 16.58
CA ARG A 420 6.95 16.74 15.62
C ARG A 420 5.90 17.65 14.98
N PHE A 421 5.34 18.59 15.71
CA PHE A 421 4.43 19.61 15.17
C PHE A 421 5.14 20.43 14.08
N VAL A 422 6.33 20.99 14.37
CA VAL A 422 7.11 21.80 13.41
C VAL A 422 7.47 21.00 12.17
N ASP A 423 7.93 19.76 12.33
CA ASP A 423 8.28 18.89 11.20
C ASP A 423 7.08 18.54 10.34
N THR A 424 5.91 18.35 10.98
CA THR A 424 4.64 18.09 10.29
C THR A 424 4.21 19.31 9.49
N GLU A 425 4.22 20.50 10.09
CA GLU A 425 3.91 21.77 9.41
C GLU A 425 4.82 22.01 8.20
N ARG A 426 6.13 21.83 8.36
CA ARG A 426 7.07 21.98 7.25
C ARG A 426 6.76 21.02 6.09
N LYS A 427 6.38 19.77 6.40
CA LYS A 427 6.02 18.77 5.37
C LYS A 427 4.70 19.11 4.68
N LEU A 428 3.70 19.54 5.43
CA LEU A 428 2.39 19.95 4.91
C LEU A 428 2.50 21.18 4.00
N ASN A 429 3.25 22.19 4.42
CA ASN A 429 3.48 23.41 3.63
C ASN A 429 4.23 23.12 2.32
N LYS A 430 5.25 22.26 2.34
CA LYS A 430 5.93 21.80 1.12
C LYS A 430 4.99 21.09 0.14
N GLN A 431 3.88 20.54 0.62
CA GLN A 431 2.87 19.83 -0.17
C GLN A 431 1.68 20.73 -0.54
N GLY A 432 1.67 22.01 -0.12
CA GLY A 432 0.55 22.94 -0.36
C GLY A 432 -0.72 22.61 0.42
N ILE A 433 -0.63 21.85 1.52
CA ILE A 433 -1.77 21.42 2.33
C ILE A 433 -1.89 22.33 3.54
N LYS A 434 -3.03 23.00 3.71
CA LYS A 434 -3.31 23.91 4.84
C LYS A 434 -4.19 23.25 5.90
N GLY A 435 -3.84 23.42 7.18
CA GLY A 435 -4.77 23.28 8.32
C GLY A 435 -4.99 21.88 8.90
N SER A 436 -4.14 20.88 8.64
CA SER A 436 -4.41 19.47 8.98
C SER A 436 -3.51 18.84 10.06
N ASN A 437 -2.91 19.63 10.96
CA ASN A 437 -1.98 19.10 11.96
C ASN A 437 -2.69 18.68 13.25
N HIS A 438 -2.75 17.37 13.50
CA HIS A 438 -3.43 16.78 14.66
C HIS A 438 -2.75 17.07 16.00
N TYR A 439 -1.49 17.54 16.03
CA TYR A 439 -0.86 17.99 17.28
C TYR A 439 -1.33 19.39 17.68
N LYS A 440 -1.98 20.14 16.79
CA LYS A 440 -2.42 21.52 17.04
C LYS A 440 -3.27 21.67 18.31
N PRO A 441 -4.33 20.86 18.56
CA PRO A 441 -5.14 20.99 19.78
C PRO A 441 -4.31 20.79 21.06
N VAL A 442 -3.43 19.79 21.07
CA VAL A 442 -2.56 19.51 22.23
C VAL A 442 -1.59 20.67 22.48
N ILE A 443 -1.02 21.25 21.42
CA ILE A 443 -0.12 22.40 21.52
C ILE A 443 -0.88 23.65 22.03
N GLU A 444 -2.12 23.86 21.58
CA GLU A 444 -2.96 24.98 22.01
C GLU A 444 -3.40 24.85 23.47
N GLU A 445 -3.80 23.65 23.89
CA GLU A 445 -4.20 23.36 25.27
C GLU A 445 -3.03 23.53 26.26
N ASN A 446 -1.79 23.30 25.81
CA ASN A 446 -0.58 23.39 26.64
C ASN A 446 0.27 24.62 26.32
N ILE A 447 -0.31 25.65 25.69
CA ILE A 447 0.45 26.79 25.18
C ILE A 447 1.15 27.60 26.29
N LEU A 448 0.52 27.70 27.47
CA LEU A 448 1.11 28.38 28.63
C LEU A 448 2.35 27.65 29.14
N ASP A 449 2.30 26.32 29.23
CA ASP A 449 3.44 25.50 29.65
C ASP A 449 4.59 25.61 28.65
N ILE A 450 4.27 25.64 27.35
CA ILE A 450 5.25 25.88 26.28
C ILE A 450 5.89 27.27 26.40
N TYR A 451 5.11 28.31 26.71
CA TYR A 451 5.62 29.67 26.90
C TYR A 451 6.53 29.80 28.13
N ASN A 452 6.14 29.17 29.24
CA ASN A 452 6.96 29.14 30.45
C ASN A 452 8.28 28.42 30.19
N LEU A 453 8.22 27.24 29.57
CA LEU A 453 9.41 26.47 29.18
C LEU A 453 10.34 27.24 28.24
N PHE A 454 9.77 27.95 27.26
CA PHE A 454 10.55 28.79 26.35
C PHE A 454 11.26 29.92 27.08
N SER A 455 10.62 30.49 28.10
CA SER A 455 11.18 31.56 28.93
C SER A 455 12.31 31.03 29.80
N ASP A 456 12.12 29.91 30.50
CA ASP A 456 13.11 29.32 31.39
C ASP A 456 14.39 28.90 30.65
N LEU A 457 14.24 28.29 29.46
CA LEU A 457 15.36 27.94 28.60
C LEU A 457 16.11 29.17 28.05
N LYS A 458 15.44 30.32 27.88
CA LYS A 458 16.10 31.57 27.44
C LYS A 458 17.03 32.12 28.51
N TYR A 459 16.70 31.95 29.79
CA TYR A 459 17.50 32.45 30.91
C TYR A 459 18.65 31.50 31.27
N ASN A 460 18.52 30.20 31.00
CA ASN A 460 19.58 29.23 31.21
C ASN A 460 20.64 29.26 30.11
N LEU A 461 21.78 29.93 30.38
CA LEU A 461 22.90 30.12 29.43
C LEU A 461 23.58 28.83 28.91
N LYS A 462 23.27 27.66 29.48
CA LYS A 462 23.86 26.36 29.09
C LYS A 462 23.13 25.66 27.93
N THR A 463 21.87 26.01 27.64
CA THR A 463 21.03 25.32 26.65
C THR A 463 20.94 26.09 25.32
N LYS A 464 22.08 26.33 24.66
CA LYS A 464 22.09 26.70 23.21
C LYS A 464 21.82 25.47 22.33
N ASN A 465 20.75 24.74 22.62
CA ASN A 465 20.36 23.51 21.93
C ASN A 465 19.16 23.72 21.00
N ASP A 466 19.02 22.80 20.05
CA ASP A 466 17.92 22.68 19.10
C ASP A 466 16.51 22.81 19.73
N ASN A 467 16.38 22.50 21.02
CA ASN A 467 15.14 22.62 21.80
C ASN A 467 14.60 24.06 21.82
N TYR A 468 15.45 25.06 22.05
CA TYR A 468 15.04 26.48 22.06
C TYR A 468 14.47 26.90 20.69
N TYR A 469 15.18 26.55 19.61
CA TYR A 469 14.75 26.84 18.25
C TYR A 469 13.47 26.09 17.86
N THR A 470 13.30 24.87 18.38
CA THR A 470 12.09 24.07 18.18
C THR A 470 10.88 24.74 18.81
N LEU A 471 10.99 25.18 20.06
CA LEU A 471 9.92 25.89 20.77
C LEU A 471 9.61 27.23 20.12
N LYS A 472 10.64 28.02 19.76
CA LYS A 472 10.47 29.27 19.01
C LYS A 472 9.72 29.03 17.70
N SER A 473 10.17 28.07 16.90
CA SER A 473 9.54 27.74 15.61
C SER A 473 8.09 27.30 15.79
N THR A 474 7.79 26.57 16.88
CA THR A 474 6.43 26.13 17.20
C THR A 474 5.53 27.34 17.45
N LEU A 475 5.95 28.26 18.32
CA LEU A 475 5.21 29.48 18.64
C LEU A 475 5.05 30.40 17.41
N ASP A 476 6.11 30.57 16.61
CA ASP A 476 6.06 31.37 15.38
C ASP A 476 5.04 30.80 14.38
N ILE A 477 5.01 29.48 14.19
CA ILE A 477 4.04 28.83 13.29
C ILE A 477 2.62 29.01 13.81
N LEU A 478 2.36 28.80 15.10
CA LEU A 478 1.03 29.01 15.69
C LEU A 478 0.57 30.46 15.51
N HIS A 479 1.43 31.43 15.82
CA HIS A 479 1.12 32.85 15.67
C HIS A 479 0.72 33.20 14.23
N ASN A 480 1.44 32.65 13.25
CA ASN A 480 1.12 32.88 11.85
C ASN A 480 -0.20 32.20 11.42
N ILE A 481 -0.50 31.01 11.95
CA ILE A 481 -1.79 30.33 11.78
C ILE A 481 -2.93 31.22 12.32
N TYR A 482 -2.78 31.76 13.53
CA TYR A 482 -3.80 32.60 14.17
C TYR A 482 -4.01 33.96 13.49
N LYS A 483 -2.96 34.54 12.91
CA LYS A 483 -3.05 35.79 12.15
C LYS A 483 -3.63 35.64 10.73
N GLY A 484 -3.94 34.41 10.30
CA GLY A 484 -4.39 34.14 8.93
C GLY A 484 -3.31 34.39 7.88
N ILE A 485 -2.03 34.40 8.28
CA ILE A 485 -0.88 34.66 7.41
C ILE A 485 -0.40 33.34 6.75
N TYR A 486 -0.97 32.20 7.14
CA TYR A 486 -0.58 30.85 6.67
C TYR A 486 -1.51 30.24 5.63
#